data_AF-A0AAU7PBE2-F1
#
_entry.id   AF-A0AAU7PBE2-F1
#
_cell.length_a   1.000
_cell.length_b   1.000
_cell.length_c   1.000
_cell.angle_alpha   90.00
_cell.angle_beta   90.00
_cell.angle_gamma   90.00
#
_symmetry.space_group_name_H-M   'P 1'
#
loop_
_entity.id
_entity.type
_entity.pdbx_description
1 polymer ?
#
loop_
_entity_poly.entity_id
_entity_poly.type
_entity_poly.pdbx_seq_one_letter_code
_entity_poly.pdbx_strand_id
1 'polypeptide(L)'
;MSAQVPRELLQLREAVRRQPGDFIAWLMLADAELGMGGIAAGELAVQRALALHPGHPEAIARLGRVRWAQQRHTEASRLLQQASDLVPQHPGIALWLGHALEDADQPEQAAAAYTRAHQLLPDEPYIAAQLLNWRRRLCDWRDLDALAAQVRNAVAHGTAAVEPFAFLSEDATAAEQLACARTRAQAIASSLQPLSPIEVRSRGALRVGLVSNGFGAHPTGLLTVALFEALQQRQPALQLHLFATSQDDGSAIRARLAQATTLHDVTALGHLATAQHIRAQGIDVLFDLRGWGGGGRPEVFALRPAPVQINWLAYPGTSGAPWMDYVLGDAFVLPPSLAPFYNEQVLRLNRVFQPSDITRTLGEPPSRTACGLPAHGVVFCCFNNSYKLNPRSMARMLAVLRAVPGSVLWLLSGPGQADARLRAAAQARGVDAQRLVFMPKLPHPQYLARYRHADLFLDTHPYNAHTTASDALWAGCPVLTTPGETFAARVAGSLNQHLGLDEMNVADDAAFVAKAVALAGDPAALSTLRARVAERRRESGVFDMDGFADGFADLMQALARQHGWSGN
;
A
#
# COMPACT_ATOMS: atom_id res chain seq x y z
N MET A 1 8.09 -21.40 -25.54
CA MET A 1 9.28 -20.77 -26.15
C MET A 1 10.08 -20.13 -25.03
N SER A 2 11.37 -20.45 -24.92
CA SER A 2 12.31 -19.92 -23.91
C SER A 2 12.31 -18.38 -23.93
N ALA A 3 12.20 -17.74 -22.77
CA ALA A 3 12.45 -16.30 -22.66
C ALA A 3 13.82 -16.00 -23.28
N GLN A 4 13.86 -15.11 -24.26
CA GLN A 4 15.09 -14.83 -24.99
C GLN A 4 16.04 -14.09 -24.05
N VAL A 5 17.18 -14.68 -23.73
CA VAL A 5 18.20 -14.04 -22.88
C VAL A 5 18.62 -12.74 -23.57
N PRO A 6 18.63 -11.58 -22.87
CA PRO A 6 18.99 -10.30 -23.47
C PRO A 6 20.37 -10.38 -24.13
N ARG A 7 20.50 -9.75 -25.31
CA ARG A 7 21.74 -9.74 -26.09
C ARG A 7 22.93 -9.22 -25.28
N GLU A 8 22.69 -8.21 -24.43
CA GLU A 8 23.69 -7.61 -23.54
C GLU A 8 24.22 -8.62 -22.52
N LEU A 9 23.34 -9.42 -21.90
CA LEU A 9 23.75 -10.46 -20.96
C LEU A 9 24.60 -11.54 -21.64
N LEU A 10 24.24 -11.93 -22.87
CA LEU A 10 25.05 -12.85 -23.67
C LEU A 10 26.43 -12.27 -24.02
N GLN A 11 26.50 -10.97 -24.32
CA GLN A 11 27.74 -10.26 -24.59
C GLN A 11 28.63 -10.20 -23.33
N LEU A 12 28.07 -9.91 -22.16
CA LEU A 12 28.80 -9.89 -20.89
C LEU A 12 29.34 -11.29 -20.54
N ARG A 13 28.53 -12.34 -20.71
CA ARG A 13 28.96 -13.74 -20.53
C ARG A 13 30.08 -14.16 -21.49
N GLU A 14 30.09 -13.62 -22.70
CA GLU A 14 31.18 -13.85 -23.66
C GLU A 14 32.43 -13.04 -23.30
N ALA A 15 32.27 -11.78 -22.86
CA ALA A 15 33.37 -10.91 -22.45
C ALA A 15 34.19 -11.55 -21.32
N VAL A 16 33.53 -12.02 -20.25
CA VAL A 16 34.21 -12.67 -19.13
C VAL A 16 34.82 -14.03 -19.49
N ARG A 17 34.33 -14.69 -20.55
CA ARG A 17 34.94 -15.93 -21.09
C ARG A 17 36.21 -15.64 -21.88
N ARG A 18 36.21 -14.57 -22.68
CA ARG A 18 37.38 -14.13 -23.46
C ARG A 18 38.47 -13.53 -22.58
N GLN A 19 38.08 -12.80 -21.54
CA GLN A 19 38.99 -12.14 -20.61
C GLN A 19 38.60 -12.43 -19.16
N PRO A 20 38.92 -13.63 -18.62
CA PRO A 20 38.52 -14.01 -17.25
C PRO A 20 39.12 -13.15 -16.14
N GLY A 21 40.15 -12.35 -16.45
CA GLY A 21 40.79 -11.39 -15.55
C GLY A 21 40.20 -9.98 -15.59
N ASP A 22 39.19 -9.71 -16.43
CA ASP A 22 38.55 -8.39 -16.49
C ASP A 22 37.57 -8.22 -15.32
N PHE A 23 38.03 -7.48 -14.30
CA PHE A 23 37.27 -7.17 -13.11
C PHE A 23 35.94 -6.45 -13.39
N ILE A 24 35.96 -5.47 -14.29
CA ILE A 24 34.77 -4.65 -14.57
C ILE A 24 33.71 -5.47 -15.30
N ALA A 25 34.13 -6.32 -16.25
CA ALA A 25 33.21 -7.22 -16.94
C ALA A 25 32.47 -8.16 -15.98
N TRP A 26 33.13 -8.66 -14.93
CA TRP A 26 32.48 -9.47 -13.90
C TRP A 26 31.48 -8.68 -13.06
N LEU A 27 31.77 -7.42 -12.71
CA LEU A 27 30.81 -6.56 -12.00
C LEU A 27 29.58 -6.24 -12.85
N MET A 28 29.79 -5.91 -14.13
CA MET A 28 28.69 -5.64 -15.07
C MET A 28 27.84 -6.89 -15.30
N LEU A 29 28.47 -8.07 -15.42
CA LEU A 29 27.76 -9.34 -15.52
C LEU A 29 26.91 -9.59 -14.26
N ALA A 30 27.47 -9.34 -13.07
CA ALA A 30 26.71 -9.50 -11.83
C ALA A 30 25.46 -8.61 -11.79
N ASP A 31 25.58 -7.34 -12.19
CA ASP A 31 24.44 -6.41 -12.23
C ASP A 31 23.38 -6.86 -13.24
N ALA A 32 23.80 -7.33 -14.42
CA ALA A 32 22.89 -7.83 -15.45
C ALA A 32 22.16 -9.13 -15.02
N GLU A 33 22.87 -10.08 -14.40
CA GLU A 33 22.25 -11.31 -13.87
C GLU A 33 21.25 -10.98 -12.76
N LEU A 34 21.62 -10.10 -11.81
CA LEU A 34 20.71 -9.64 -10.75
C LEU A 34 19.49 -8.92 -11.31
N GLY A 35 19.66 -8.05 -12.30
CA GLY A 35 18.56 -7.37 -13.00
C GLY A 35 17.57 -8.33 -13.66
N MET A 36 18.05 -9.51 -14.09
CA MET A 36 17.24 -10.59 -14.66
C MET A 36 16.70 -11.58 -13.61
N GLY A 37 16.96 -11.36 -12.32
CA GLY A 37 16.57 -12.28 -11.23
C GLY A 37 17.48 -13.51 -11.08
N GLY A 38 18.60 -13.58 -11.80
CA GLY A 38 19.59 -14.64 -11.74
C GLY A 38 20.50 -14.54 -10.52
N ILE A 39 19.95 -14.64 -9.30
CA ILE A 39 20.66 -14.39 -8.03
C ILE A 39 21.93 -15.26 -7.91
N ALA A 40 21.85 -16.56 -8.20
CA ALA A 40 22.99 -17.48 -8.08
C ALA A 40 24.10 -17.17 -9.11
N ALA A 41 23.73 -16.82 -10.35
CA ALA A 41 24.68 -16.45 -11.37
C ALA A 41 25.35 -15.10 -11.04
N GLY A 42 24.57 -14.14 -10.54
CA GLY A 42 25.07 -12.87 -10.03
C GLY A 42 26.06 -13.07 -8.89
N GLU A 43 25.75 -13.95 -7.92
CA GLU A 43 26.67 -14.28 -6.84
C GLU A 43 28.01 -14.82 -7.34
N LEU A 44 27.99 -15.78 -8.27
CA LEU A 44 29.22 -16.35 -8.83
C LEU A 44 30.07 -15.29 -9.54
N ALA A 45 29.43 -14.39 -10.30
CA ALA A 45 30.12 -13.30 -10.96
C ALA A 45 30.79 -12.33 -9.96
N VAL A 46 30.08 -11.96 -8.88
CA VAL A 46 30.65 -11.11 -7.81
C VAL A 46 31.79 -11.82 -7.08
N GLN A 47 31.64 -13.10 -6.76
CA GLN A 47 32.71 -13.88 -6.11
C GLN A 47 33.96 -13.92 -6.99
N ARG A 48 33.80 -14.01 -8.32
CA ARG A 48 34.93 -13.95 -9.24
C ARG A 48 35.61 -12.58 -9.27
N ALA A 49 34.83 -11.50 -9.26
CA ALA A 49 35.36 -10.14 -9.15
C ALA A 49 36.15 -9.94 -7.83
N LEU A 50 35.63 -10.44 -6.70
CA LEU A 50 36.31 -10.40 -5.39
C LEU A 50 37.58 -11.24 -5.35
N ALA A 51 37.65 -12.34 -6.10
CA ALA A 51 38.87 -13.15 -6.21
C ALA A 51 39.98 -12.43 -6.99
N LEU A 52 39.62 -11.57 -7.96
CA LEU A 52 40.57 -10.74 -8.70
C LEU A 52 41.04 -9.55 -7.86
N HIS A 53 40.13 -8.87 -7.16
CA HIS A 53 40.43 -7.73 -6.30
C HIS A 53 39.77 -7.87 -4.92
N PRO A 54 40.43 -8.58 -3.97
CA PRO A 54 39.93 -8.71 -2.62
C PRO A 54 39.77 -7.35 -1.94
N GLY A 55 38.62 -7.12 -1.30
CA GLY A 55 38.37 -5.88 -0.57
C GLY A 55 37.89 -4.70 -1.44
N HIS A 56 37.73 -4.87 -2.76
CA HIS A 56 37.29 -3.76 -3.62
C HIS A 56 35.85 -3.32 -3.29
N PRO A 57 35.59 -2.02 -3.03
CA PRO A 57 34.30 -1.53 -2.53
C PRO A 57 33.13 -1.85 -3.47
N GLU A 58 33.29 -1.66 -4.78
CA GLU A 58 32.25 -1.99 -5.78
C GLU A 58 31.84 -3.48 -5.79
N ALA A 59 32.79 -4.37 -5.52
CA ALA A 59 32.53 -5.81 -5.49
C ALA A 59 31.87 -6.22 -4.17
N ILE A 60 32.30 -5.63 -3.04
CA ILE A 60 31.64 -5.80 -1.74
C ILE A 60 30.19 -5.29 -1.80
N ALA A 61 29.96 -4.10 -2.37
CA ALA A 61 28.63 -3.52 -2.50
C ALA A 61 27.69 -4.42 -3.31
N ARG A 62 28.17 -4.98 -4.44
CA ARG A 62 27.38 -5.94 -5.23
C ARG A 62 27.14 -7.26 -4.49
N LEU A 63 28.08 -7.74 -3.69
CA LEU A 63 27.83 -8.88 -2.81
C LEU A 63 26.74 -8.56 -1.79
N GLY A 64 26.75 -7.34 -1.24
CA GLY A 64 25.67 -6.84 -0.39
C GLY A 64 24.32 -6.85 -1.11
N ARG A 65 24.25 -6.40 -2.37
CA ARG A 65 23.03 -6.50 -3.20
C ARG A 65 22.59 -7.93 -3.47
N VAL A 66 23.52 -8.86 -3.70
CA VAL A 66 23.21 -10.30 -3.82
C VAL A 66 22.57 -10.81 -2.53
N ARG A 67 23.16 -10.50 -1.36
CA ARG A 67 22.59 -10.89 -0.06
C ARG A 67 21.21 -10.27 0.17
N TRP A 68 21.03 -9.03 -0.25
CA TRP A 68 19.75 -8.34 -0.18
C TRP A 68 18.68 -9.06 -1.04
N ALA A 69 19.00 -9.41 -2.28
CA ALA A 69 18.12 -10.18 -3.16
C ALA A 69 17.81 -11.59 -2.59
N GLN A 70 18.73 -12.17 -1.83
CA GLN A 70 18.54 -13.43 -1.08
C GLN A 70 17.73 -13.27 0.21
N GLN A 71 17.20 -12.09 0.51
CA GLN A 71 16.50 -11.76 1.77
C GLN A 71 17.38 -11.90 3.03
N ARG A 72 18.71 -11.86 2.86
CA ARG A 72 19.70 -11.89 3.96
C ARG A 72 20.05 -10.46 4.38
N HIS A 73 19.03 -9.73 4.85
CA HIS A 73 19.09 -8.28 5.03
C HIS A 73 20.19 -7.81 6.00
N THR A 74 20.38 -8.49 7.14
CA THR A 74 21.44 -8.15 8.11
C THR A 74 22.86 -8.31 7.53
N GLU A 75 23.07 -9.33 6.69
CA GLU A 75 24.36 -9.50 6.01
C GLU A 75 24.55 -8.47 4.91
N ALA A 76 23.48 -8.16 4.17
CA ALA A 76 23.48 -7.14 3.15
C ALA A 76 23.86 -5.77 3.71
N SER A 77 23.22 -5.35 4.81
CA SER A 77 23.50 -4.06 5.45
C SER A 77 24.94 -3.99 5.97
N ARG A 78 25.47 -5.07 6.55
CA ARG A 78 26.88 -5.13 6.99
C ARG A 78 27.86 -4.97 5.83
N LEU A 79 27.64 -5.68 4.72
CA LEU A 79 28.52 -5.59 3.53
C LEU A 79 28.42 -4.21 2.87
N LEU A 80 27.22 -3.66 2.73
CA LEU A 80 27.01 -2.33 2.17
C LEU A 80 27.57 -1.23 3.08
N GLN A 81 27.52 -1.41 4.40
CA GLN A 81 28.16 -0.51 5.35
C GLN A 81 29.68 -0.53 5.16
N GLN A 82 30.28 -1.73 5.09
CA GLN A 82 31.71 -1.88 4.81
C GLN A 82 32.11 -1.20 3.49
N ALA A 83 31.33 -1.38 2.42
CA ALA A 83 31.58 -0.71 1.15
C ALA A 83 31.43 0.82 1.28
N SER A 84 30.41 1.29 2.01
CA SER A 84 30.18 2.72 2.23
C SER A 84 31.29 3.39 3.05
N ASP A 85 31.87 2.68 4.01
CA ASP A 85 33.00 3.17 4.81
C ASP A 85 34.28 3.33 3.98
N LEU A 86 34.49 2.44 3.00
CA LEU A 86 35.64 2.50 2.08
C LEU A 86 35.50 3.61 1.04
N VAL A 87 34.28 3.87 0.55
CA VAL A 87 33.98 4.90 -0.46
C VAL A 87 32.84 5.81 -0.02
N PRO A 88 33.07 6.66 1.00
CA PRO A 88 32.05 7.53 1.59
C PRO A 88 31.36 8.49 0.60
N GLN A 89 32.00 8.79 -0.52
CA GLN A 89 31.49 9.74 -1.52
C GLN A 89 30.72 9.04 -2.66
N HIS A 90 30.47 7.72 -2.57
CA HIS A 90 29.74 7.00 -3.61
C HIS A 90 28.21 7.01 -3.36
N PRO A 91 27.41 7.71 -4.19
CA PRO A 91 25.97 7.88 -3.98
C PRO A 91 25.18 6.57 -4.15
N GLY A 92 25.50 5.76 -5.17
CA GLY A 92 24.84 4.47 -5.41
C GLY A 92 24.98 3.47 -4.25
N ILE A 93 26.18 3.37 -3.65
CA ILE A 93 26.42 2.53 -2.47
C ILE A 93 25.65 3.04 -1.25
N ALA A 94 25.61 4.37 -1.03
CA ALA A 94 24.80 4.95 0.06
C ALA A 94 23.29 4.67 -0.12
N LEU A 95 22.79 4.74 -1.35
CA LEU A 95 21.41 4.39 -1.69
C LEU A 95 21.12 2.90 -1.44
N TRP A 96 21.98 2.00 -1.92
CA TRP A 96 21.82 0.56 -1.68
C TRP A 96 21.91 0.20 -0.20
N LEU A 97 22.79 0.86 0.56
CA LEU A 97 22.86 0.74 2.01
C LEU A 97 21.54 1.16 2.66
N GLY A 98 20.92 2.25 2.20
CA GLY A 98 19.60 2.68 2.65
C GLY A 98 18.54 1.59 2.51
N HIS A 99 18.42 0.98 1.31
CA HIS A 99 17.48 -0.12 1.08
C HIS A 99 17.76 -1.34 1.98
N ALA A 100 19.03 -1.72 2.13
CA ALA A 100 19.38 -2.86 2.97
C ALA A 100 19.14 -2.61 4.46
N LEU A 101 19.32 -1.38 4.94
CA LEU A 101 19.02 -0.99 6.32
C LEU A 101 17.51 -0.89 6.58
N GLU A 102 16.74 -0.44 5.60
CA GLU A 102 15.28 -0.44 5.65
C GLU A 102 14.74 -1.86 5.85
N ASP A 103 15.16 -2.81 5.01
CA ASP A 103 14.70 -4.20 5.13
C ASP A 103 15.32 -4.97 6.32
N ALA A 104 16.43 -4.46 6.88
CA ALA A 104 17.02 -4.96 8.12
C ALA A 104 16.39 -4.36 9.40
N ASP A 105 15.28 -3.61 9.27
CA ASP A 105 14.57 -2.94 10.36
C ASP A 105 15.45 -1.96 11.17
N GLN A 106 16.32 -1.22 10.46
CA GLN A 106 17.19 -0.18 11.03
C GLN A 106 16.80 1.22 10.54
N PRO A 107 15.63 1.73 10.95
CA PRO A 107 14.97 2.85 10.27
C PRO A 107 15.74 4.17 10.29
N GLU A 108 16.35 4.52 11.41
CA GLU A 108 17.11 5.78 11.54
C GLU A 108 18.41 5.75 10.73
N GLN A 109 19.06 4.58 10.65
CA GLN A 109 20.28 4.42 9.85
C GLN A 109 19.96 4.44 8.35
N ALA A 110 18.85 3.82 7.94
CA ALA A 110 18.36 3.92 6.56
C ALA A 110 18.12 5.38 6.15
N ALA A 111 17.49 6.18 7.03
CA ALA A 111 17.27 7.61 6.80
C ALA A 111 18.59 8.40 6.65
N ALA A 112 19.60 8.07 7.45
CA ALA A 112 20.92 8.68 7.35
C ALA A 112 21.60 8.31 6.01
N ALA A 113 21.49 7.06 5.58
CA ALA A 113 22.04 6.60 4.30
C ALA A 113 21.34 7.27 3.09
N TYR A 114 20.00 7.35 3.08
CA TYR A 114 19.27 8.08 2.04
C TYR A 114 19.58 9.58 2.05
N THR A 115 19.71 10.19 3.23
CA THR A 115 20.08 11.61 3.35
C THR A 115 21.47 11.85 2.75
N ARG A 116 22.43 10.97 3.04
CA ARG A 116 23.77 11.03 2.44
C ARG A 116 23.73 10.85 0.92
N ALA A 117 22.98 9.87 0.42
CA ALA A 117 22.83 9.65 -1.01
C ALA A 117 22.28 10.90 -1.71
N HIS A 118 21.28 11.56 -1.11
CA HIS A 118 20.71 12.81 -1.65
C HIS A 118 21.69 13.99 -1.57
N GLN A 119 22.50 14.09 -0.51
CA GLN A 119 23.55 15.12 -0.43
C GLN A 119 24.63 14.96 -1.51
N LEU A 120 24.93 13.72 -1.88
CA LEU A 120 25.92 13.40 -2.92
C LEU A 120 25.37 13.60 -4.34
N LEU A 121 24.08 13.31 -4.57
CA LEU A 121 23.37 13.57 -5.82
C LEU A 121 22.02 14.28 -5.54
N PRO A 122 22.02 15.61 -5.34
CA PRO A 122 20.81 16.34 -4.96
C PRO A 122 19.78 16.40 -6.07
N ASP A 123 20.21 16.39 -7.34
CA ASP A 123 19.33 16.52 -8.50
C ASP A 123 18.69 15.18 -8.93
N GLU A 124 19.07 14.05 -8.32
CA GLU A 124 18.60 12.73 -8.71
C GLU A 124 17.19 12.42 -8.16
N PRO A 125 16.14 12.40 -9.00
CA PRO A 125 14.76 12.34 -8.51
C PRO A 125 14.41 11.04 -7.80
N TYR A 126 15.03 9.92 -8.21
CA TYR A 126 14.83 8.63 -7.56
C TYR A 126 15.25 8.69 -6.09
N ILE A 127 16.42 9.25 -5.81
CA ILE A 127 16.95 9.37 -4.44
C ILE A 127 16.09 10.32 -3.61
N ALA A 128 15.68 11.45 -4.18
CA ALA A 128 14.79 12.41 -3.52
C ALA A 128 13.44 11.77 -3.15
N ALA A 129 12.85 10.95 -4.03
CA ALA A 129 11.61 10.24 -3.78
C ALA A 129 11.74 9.18 -2.66
N GLN A 130 12.83 8.41 -2.64
CA GLN A 130 13.10 7.46 -1.56
C GLN A 130 13.27 8.17 -0.21
N LEU A 131 14.06 9.24 -0.18
CA LEU A 131 14.27 10.04 1.03
C LEU A 131 12.97 10.65 1.54
N LEU A 132 12.14 11.22 0.65
CA LEU A 132 10.84 11.80 0.99
C LEU A 132 9.91 10.77 1.62
N ASN A 133 9.73 9.62 0.96
CA ASN A 133 8.90 8.52 1.47
C ASN A 133 9.39 8.05 2.85
N TRP A 134 10.70 7.88 3.01
CA TRP A 134 11.26 7.43 4.28
C TRP A 134 11.11 8.48 5.40
N ARG A 135 11.35 9.77 5.09
CA ARG A 135 11.11 10.87 6.01
C ARG A 135 9.65 10.93 6.49
N ARG A 136 8.68 10.76 5.59
CA ARG A 136 7.25 10.67 5.96
C ARG A 136 6.98 9.49 6.90
N ARG A 137 7.55 8.31 6.63
CA ARG A 137 7.41 7.12 7.50
C ARG A 137 7.98 7.34 8.90
N LEU A 138 9.07 8.09 9.02
CA LEU A 138 9.68 8.42 10.31
C LEU A 138 9.08 9.64 11.00
N CYS A 139 8.04 10.26 10.42
CA CYS A 139 7.51 11.56 10.82
C CYS A 139 8.62 12.63 10.95
N ASP A 140 9.63 12.55 10.09
CA ASP A 140 10.70 13.53 9.96
C ASP A 140 10.30 14.56 8.90
N TRP A 141 9.94 15.75 9.34
CA TRP A 141 9.43 16.80 8.45
C TRP A 141 10.47 17.85 8.09
N ARG A 142 11.76 17.55 8.28
CA ARG A 142 12.84 18.42 7.78
C ARG A 142 12.81 18.45 6.26
N ASP A 143 12.94 19.64 5.67
CA ASP A 143 12.99 19.91 4.23
C ASP A 143 11.87 19.26 3.40
N LEU A 144 10.73 18.94 4.04
CA LEU A 144 9.70 18.10 3.45
C LEU A 144 9.06 18.76 2.23
N ASP A 145 8.84 20.07 2.28
CA ASP A 145 8.24 20.84 1.20
C ASP A 145 9.17 20.92 -0.02
N ALA A 146 10.48 21.07 0.21
CA ALA A 146 11.48 21.11 -0.86
C ALA A 146 11.58 19.75 -1.57
N LEU A 147 11.65 18.66 -0.81
CA LEU A 147 11.64 17.30 -1.36
C LEU A 147 10.32 17.00 -2.09
N ALA A 148 9.18 17.38 -1.54
CA ALA A 148 7.88 17.21 -2.18
C ALA A 148 7.79 17.98 -3.51
N ALA A 149 8.28 19.22 -3.55
CA ALA A 149 8.34 20.00 -4.78
C ALA A 149 9.23 19.34 -5.84
N GLN A 150 10.41 18.83 -5.44
CA GLN A 150 11.30 18.11 -6.35
C GLN A 150 10.65 16.85 -6.92
N VAL A 151 9.99 16.04 -6.09
CA VAL A 151 9.31 14.81 -6.51
C VAL A 151 8.13 15.11 -7.44
N ARG A 152 7.32 16.13 -7.13
CA ARG A 152 6.21 16.56 -8.00
C ARG A 152 6.72 17.12 -9.34
N ASN A 153 7.81 17.88 -9.33
CA ASN A 153 8.46 18.35 -10.55
C ASN A 153 8.97 17.17 -11.41
N ALA A 154 9.57 16.15 -10.80
CA ALA A 154 10.01 14.96 -11.53
C ALA A 154 8.84 14.24 -12.24
N VAL A 155 7.69 14.14 -11.57
CA VAL A 155 6.45 13.63 -12.17
C VAL A 155 5.99 14.51 -13.33
N ALA A 156 5.97 15.83 -13.16
CA ALA A 156 5.57 16.76 -14.22
C ALA A 156 6.46 16.68 -15.47
N HIS A 157 7.76 16.36 -15.31
CA HIS A 157 8.70 16.15 -16.41
C HIS A 157 8.70 14.73 -16.98
N GLY A 158 7.79 13.85 -16.52
CA GLY A 158 7.67 12.49 -17.05
C GLY A 158 8.79 11.54 -16.63
N THR A 159 9.40 11.76 -15.46
CA THR A 159 10.44 10.87 -14.93
C THR A 159 9.80 9.64 -14.28
N ALA A 160 10.08 8.44 -14.80
CA ALA A 160 9.53 7.17 -14.31
C ALA A 160 10.15 6.66 -12.99
N ALA A 161 10.74 7.54 -12.18
CA ALA A 161 11.48 7.21 -10.97
C ALA A 161 10.63 7.27 -9.68
N VAL A 162 9.47 7.94 -9.73
CA VAL A 162 8.60 8.11 -8.56
C VAL A 162 7.59 6.97 -8.51
N GLU A 163 7.55 6.26 -7.38
CA GLU A 163 6.61 5.17 -7.18
C GLU A 163 5.20 5.71 -6.86
N PRO A 164 4.15 5.32 -7.63
CA PRO A 164 2.81 5.91 -7.49
C PRO A 164 2.20 5.77 -6.11
N PHE A 165 2.44 4.65 -5.41
CA PHE A 165 1.95 4.45 -4.04
C PHE A 165 2.55 5.44 -3.04
N ALA A 166 3.84 5.74 -3.14
CA ALA A 166 4.47 6.74 -2.28
C ALA A 166 3.89 8.14 -2.58
N PHE A 167 3.63 8.42 -3.85
CA PHE A 167 3.08 9.70 -4.31
C PHE A 167 1.67 10.01 -3.77
N LEU A 168 0.90 9.00 -3.34
CA LEU A 168 -0.39 9.20 -2.65
C LEU A 168 -0.27 9.97 -1.33
N SER A 169 0.93 10.04 -0.74
CA SER A 169 1.17 10.80 0.50
C SER A 169 1.36 12.31 0.25
N GLU A 170 1.55 12.70 -1.00
CA GLU A 170 1.73 14.10 -1.40
C GLU A 170 0.38 14.80 -1.52
N ASP A 171 0.36 16.10 -1.21
CA ASP A 171 -0.78 16.98 -1.51
C ASP A 171 -0.75 17.33 -3.01
N ALA A 172 -1.08 16.33 -3.81
CA ALA A 172 -1.07 16.36 -5.26
C ALA A 172 -2.47 16.11 -5.81
N THR A 173 -2.76 16.73 -6.95
CA THR A 173 -4.04 16.60 -7.66
C THR A 173 -4.21 15.20 -8.25
N ALA A 174 -5.45 14.83 -8.58
CA ALA A 174 -5.73 13.58 -9.30
C ALA A 174 -5.02 13.51 -10.67
N ALA A 175 -4.81 14.67 -11.32
CA ALA A 175 -4.05 14.76 -12.57
C ALA A 175 -2.57 14.43 -12.38
N GLU A 176 -1.93 14.94 -11.33
CA GLU A 176 -0.55 14.58 -10.97
C GLU A 176 -0.43 13.10 -10.62
N GLN A 177 -1.41 12.54 -9.88
CA GLN A 177 -1.45 11.10 -9.58
C GLN A 177 -1.55 10.25 -10.85
N LEU A 178 -2.39 10.66 -11.82
CA LEU A 178 -2.47 10.01 -13.13
C LEU A 178 -1.15 10.10 -13.90
N ALA A 179 -0.52 11.27 -13.92
CA ALA A 179 0.76 11.46 -14.61
C ALA A 179 1.84 10.53 -14.03
N CYS A 180 1.98 10.50 -12.70
CA CYS A 180 2.92 9.61 -12.01
C CYS A 180 2.68 8.13 -12.36
N ALA A 181 1.43 7.67 -12.21
CA ALA A 181 1.06 6.29 -12.47
C ALA A 181 1.25 5.90 -13.95
N ARG A 182 0.84 6.76 -14.88
CA ARG A 182 0.94 6.51 -16.32
C ARG A 182 2.39 6.44 -16.79
N THR A 183 3.24 7.37 -16.37
CA THR A 183 4.66 7.36 -16.73
C THR A 183 5.33 6.08 -16.22
N ARG A 184 5.05 5.67 -14.97
CA ARG A 184 5.57 4.42 -14.41
C ARG A 184 5.09 3.20 -15.19
N ALA A 185 3.80 3.15 -15.53
CA ALA A 185 3.22 2.05 -16.29
C ALA A 185 3.76 1.94 -17.71
N GLN A 186 3.94 3.07 -18.40
CA GLN A 186 4.49 3.10 -19.76
C GLN A 186 5.93 2.57 -19.80
N ALA A 187 6.75 2.91 -18.80
CA ALA A 187 8.11 2.36 -18.68
C ALA A 187 8.07 0.82 -18.61
N ILE A 188 7.18 0.24 -17.80
CA ILE A 188 7.00 -1.22 -17.71
C ILE A 188 6.48 -1.79 -19.04
N ALA A 189 5.42 -1.21 -19.62
CA ALA A 189 4.82 -1.67 -20.87
C ALA A 189 5.84 -1.73 -22.01
N SER A 190 6.74 -0.75 -22.10
CA SER A 190 7.75 -0.66 -23.15
C SER A 190 8.79 -1.79 -23.11
N SER A 191 8.96 -2.43 -21.94
CA SER A 191 9.95 -3.47 -21.71
C SER A 191 9.41 -4.90 -21.85
N LEU A 192 8.09 -5.06 -22.07
CA LEU A 192 7.41 -6.35 -22.05
C LEU A 192 6.61 -6.58 -23.33
N GLN A 193 6.57 -7.83 -23.77
CA GLN A 193 5.67 -8.27 -24.84
C GLN A 193 4.50 -9.02 -24.22
N PRO A 194 3.24 -8.54 -24.38
CA PRO A 194 2.07 -9.24 -23.88
C PRO A 194 1.93 -10.65 -24.44
N LEU A 195 1.26 -11.53 -23.68
CA LEU A 195 0.84 -12.83 -24.21
C LEU A 195 -0.20 -12.63 -25.33
N SER A 196 -0.36 -13.64 -26.19
CA SER A 196 -1.39 -13.60 -27.23
C SER A 196 -2.77 -13.30 -26.62
N PRO A 197 -3.58 -12.41 -27.24
CA PRO A 197 -4.92 -12.09 -26.75
C PRO A 197 -5.81 -13.32 -26.64
N ILE A 198 -6.73 -13.27 -25.69
CA ILE A 198 -7.80 -14.25 -25.49
C ILE A 198 -9.12 -13.51 -25.29
N GLU A 199 -10.24 -14.23 -25.35
CA GLU A 199 -11.57 -13.69 -25.13
C GLU A 199 -12.19 -14.26 -23.86
N VAL A 200 -13.19 -13.56 -23.32
CA VAL A 200 -14.03 -14.08 -22.23
C VAL A 200 -14.77 -15.31 -22.74
N ARG A 201 -14.93 -16.34 -21.89
CA ARG A 201 -15.69 -17.54 -22.28
C ARG A 201 -17.11 -17.19 -22.72
N SER A 202 -17.62 -17.90 -23.71
CA SER A 202 -19.00 -17.70 -24.19
C SER A 202 -20.05 -18.35 -23.28
N ARG A 203 -19.76 -19.49 -22.65
CA ARG A 203 -20.66 -20.24 -21.77
C ARG A 203 -19.95 -20.82 -20.56
N GLY A 204 -20.73 -21.25 -19.57
CA GLY A 204 -20.23 -21.87 -18.35
C GLY A 204 -19.94 -20.83 -17.25
N ALA A 205 -19.65 -21.32 -16.04
CA ALA A 205 -19.36 -20.47 -14.88
C ALA A 205 -18.19 -19.54 -15.15
N LEU A 206 -18.31 -18.26 -14.79
CA LEU A 206 -17.28 -17.24 -15.00
C LEU A 206 -16.12 -17.46 -14.02
N ARG A 207 -14.87 -17.43 -14.48
CA ARG A 207 -13.70 -17.52 -13.62
C ARG A 207 -13.16 -16.13 -13.31
N VAL A 208 -13.24 -15.77 -12.03
CA VAL A 208 -12.78 -14.49 -11.50
C VAL A 208 -11.50 -14.73 -10.71
N GLY A 209 -10.39 -14.19 -11.21
CA GLY A 209 -9.08 -14.27 -10.58
C GLY A 209 -8.77 -13.01 -9.77
N LEU A 210 -8.07 -13.14 -8.64
CA LEU A 210 -7.59 -12.01 -7.86
C LEU A 210 -6.12 -12.23 -7.47
N VAL A 211 -5.25 -11.26 -7.77
CA VAL A 211 -3.80 -11.36 -7.47
C VAL A 211 -3.45 -10.51 -6.27
N SER A 212 -2.83 -11.11 -5.24
CA SER A 212 -2.35 -10.36 -4.08
C SER A 212 -1.26 -11.08 -3.29
N ASN A 213 -0.39 -10.30 -2.66
CA ASN A 213 0.48 -10.72 -1.55
C ASN A 213 -0.19 -10.50 -0.18
N GLY A 214 -1.43 -10.03 -0.18
CA GLY A 214 -2.18 -9.65 1.02
C GLY A 214 -3.20 -10.71 1.46
N PHE A 215 -3.14 -11.94 0.90
CA PHE A 215 -4.02 -13.04 1.30
C PHE A 215 -3.48 -13.71 2.57
N GLY A 216 -3.79 -13.08 3.72
CA GLY A 216 -3.36 -13.45 5.06
C GLY A 216 -3.74 -12.37 6.08
N ALA A 217 -2.98 -12.22 7.16
CA ALA A 217 -3.14 -11.18 8.18
C ALA A 217 -2.67 -9.78 7.70
N HIS A 218 -3.26 -9.35 6.58
CA HIS A 218 -2.97 -8.10 5.87
C HIS A 218 -4.31 -7.42 5.48
N PRO A 219 -4.37 -6.08 5.35
CA PRO A 219 -5.56 -5.33 4.94
C PRO A 219 -6.40 -5.98 3.83
N THR A 220 -5.79 -6.41 2.72
CA THR A 220 -6.52 -7.07 1.62
C THR A 220 -7.31 -8.29 2.09
N GLY A 221 -6.66 -9.28 2.71
CA GLY A 221 -7.32 -10.48 3.21
C GLY A 221 -8.39 -10.17 4.26
N LEU A 222 -8.10 -9.24 5.18
CA LEU A 222 -9.04 -8.80 6.21
C LEU A 222 -10.28 -8.10 5.63
N LEU A 223 -10.16 -7.41 4.50
CA LEU A 223 -11.30 -6.74 3.87
C LEU A 223 -12.14 -7.71 3.03
N THR A 224 -11.52 -8.69 2.37
CA THR A 224 -12.20 -9.51 1.35
C THR A 224 -12.68 -10.87 1.82
N VAL A 225 -12.18 -11.40 2.94
CA VAL A 225 -12.46 -12.78 3.38
C VAL A 225 -13.96 -13.10 3.48
N ALA A 226 -14.74 -12.25 4.17
CA ALA A 226 -16.18 -12.47 4.34
C ALA A 226 -16.96 -12.29 3.03
N LEU A 227 -16.48 -11.42 2.13
CA LEU A 227 -17.06 -11.29 0.79
C LEU A 227 -16.87 -12.58 -0.01
N PHE A 228 -15.69 -13.20 0.02
CA PHE A 228 -15.46 -14.44 -0.73
C PHE A 228 -16.25 -15.61 -0.15
N GLU A 229 -16.40 -15.68 1.18
CA GLU A 229 -17.28 -16.64 1.85
C GLU A 229 -18.75 -16.48 1.38
N ALA A 230 -19.25 -15.23 1.33
CA ALA A 230 -20.59 -14.95 0.84
C ALA A 230 -20.76 -15.28 -0.65
N LEU A 231 -19.79 -14.92 -1.50
CA LEU A 231 -19.81 -15.26 -2.93
C LEU A 231 -19.82 -16.78 -3.17
N GLN A 232 -19.02 -17.55 -2.42
CA GLN A 232 -18.98 -19.01 -2.53
C GLN A 232 -20.36 -19.63 -2.26
N GLN A 233 -21.08 -19.12 -1.26
CA GLN A 233 -22.38 -19.67 -0.86
C GLN A 233 -23.51 -19.23 -1.78
N ARG A 234 -23.45 -18.01 -2.31
CA ARG A 234 -24.59 -17.36 -2.98
C ARG A 234 -24.47 -17.35 -4.50
N GLN A 235 -23.26 -17.41 -5.05
CA GLN A 235 -22.99 -17.11 -6.45
C GLN A 235 -22.27 -18.28 -7.16
N PRO A 236 -22.92 -19.46 -7.32
CA PRO A 236 -22.30 -20.64 -7.94
C PRO A 236 -21.93 -20.47 -9.42
N ALA A 237 -22.47 -19.43 -10.07
CA ALA A 237 -22.07 -19.02 -11.42
C ALA A 237 -20.67 -18.38 -11.48
N LEU A 238 -20.07 -18.02 -10.34
CA LEU A 238 -18.73 -17.46 -10.24
C LEU A 238 -17.78 -18.46 -9.58
N GLN A 239 -16.68 -18.76 -10.27
CA GLN A 239 -15.56 -19.52 -9.73
C GLN A 239 -14.47 -18.55 -9.31
N LEU A 240 -14.19 -18.46 -8.01
CA LEU A 240 -13.18 -17.57 -7.45
C LEU A 240 -11.81 -18.25 -7.40
N HIS A 241 -10.79 -17.58 -7.97
CA HIS A 241 -9.40 -18.01 -7.97
C HIS A 241 -8.52 -16.94 -7.32
N LEU A 242 -7.81 -17.29 -6.24
CA LEU A 242 -6.85 -16.38 -5.61
C LEU A 242 -5.43 -16.77 -6.05
N PHE A 243 -4.65 -15.81 -6.53
CA PHE A 243 -3.24 -16.00 -6.86
C PHE A 243 -2.39 -15.32 -5.80
N ALA A 244 -1.96 -16.11 -4.81
CA ALA A 244 -1.19 -15.64 -3.66
C ALA A 244 0.29 -15.48 -4.05
N THR A 245 0.80 -14.25 -3.94
CA THR A 245 2.21 -13.92 -4.19
C THR A 245 3.03 -13.80 -2.90
N SER A 246 2.42 -14.18 -1.77
CA SER A 246 3.04 -14.34 -0.46
C SER A 246 2.82 -15.76 0.08
N GLN A 247 3.80 -16.20 0.86
CA GLN A 247 3.74 -17.48 1.59
C GLN A 247 2.54 -17.49 2.55
N ASP A 248 2.10 -18.70 2.91
CA ASP A 248 1.14 -18.88 3.99
C ASP A 248 1.75 -18.36 5.31
N ASP A 249 1.04 -17.45 5.97
CA ASP A 249 1.45 -16.84 7.24
C ASP A 249 0.89 -17.57 8.48
N GLY A 250 0.19 -18.69 8.28
CA GLY A 250 -0.46 -19.47 9.33
C GLY A 250 -1.70 -18.80 9.94
N SER A 251 -2.17 -17.68 9.36
CA SER A 251 -3.31 -16.95 9.89
C SER A 251 -4.65 -17.65 9.59
N ALA A 252 -5.62 -17.46 10.48
CA ALA A 252 -7.00 -17.88 10.24
C ALA A 252 -7.60 -17.26 8.97
N ILE A 253 -7.14 -16.06 8.59
CA ILE A 253 -7.58 -15.39 7.36
C ILE A 253 -7.11 -16.15 6.13
N ARG A 254 -5.83 -16.55 6.05
CA ARG A 254 -5.31 -17.37 4.94
C ARG A 254 -6.06 -18.68 4.80
N ALA A 255 -6.35 -19.36 5.91
CA ALA A 255 -7.14 -20.59 5.91
C ALA A 255 -8.57 -20.39 5.40
N ARG A 256 -9.29 -19.37 5.87
CA ARG A 256 -10.65 -19.03 5.41
C ARG A 256 -10.69 -18.69 3.93
N LEU A 257 -9.72 -17.89 3.45
CA LEU A 257 -9.59 -17.57 2.03
C LEU A 257 -9.39 -18.82 1.17
N ALA A 258 -8.53 -19.75 1.61
CA ALA A 258 -8.29 -21.01 0.91
C ALA A 258 -9.51 -21.96 0.93
N GLN A 259 -10.35 -21.89 1.97
CA GLN A 259 -11.60 -22.66 2.05
C GLN A 259 -12.70 -22.08 1.15
N ALA A 260 -12.78 -20.75 1.05
CA ALA A 260 -13.80 -20.05 0.28
C ALA A 260 -13.52 -20.00 -1.24
N THR A 261 -12.30 -20.30 -1.67
CA THR A 261 -11.84 -20.07 -3.06
C THR A 261 -10.90 -21.18 -3.53
N THR A 262 -10.57 -21.18 -4.84
CA THR A 262 -9.40 -21.94 -5.31
C THR A 262 -8.15 -21.08 -5.16
N LEU A 263 -7.34 -21.33 -4.14
CA LEU A 263 -6.10 -20.57 -3.89
C LEU A 263 -4.88 -21.23 -4.55
N HIS A 264 -4.20 -20.45 -5.39
CA HIS A 264 -2.97 -20.80 -6.11
C HIS A 264 -1.79 -20.12 -5.44
N ASP A 265 -0.83 -20.88 -4.94
CA ASP A 265 0.45 -20.33 -4.49
C ASP A 265 1.36 -20.09 -5.70
N VAL A 266 1.65 -18.82 -5.97
CA VAL A 266 2.55 -18.38 -7.04
C VAL A 266 3.74 -17.59 -6.50
N THR A 267 4.02 -17.70 -5.20
CA THR A 267 5.05 -16.93 -4.50
C THR A 267 6.42 -17.09 -5.14
N ALA A 268 6.83 -18.33 -5.42
CA ALA A 268 8.14 -18.65 -5.99
C ALA A 268 8.24 -18.45 -7.50
N LEU A 269 7.13 -18.15 -8.19
CA LEU A 269 7.11 -17.98 -9.63
C LEU A 269 7.52 -16.56 -10.02
N GLY A 270 8.34 -16.43 -11.06
CA GLY A 270 8.62 -15.17 -11.73
C GLY A 270 7.41 -14.67 -12.54
N HIS A 271 7.45 -13.42 -12.99
CA HIS A 271 6.29 -12.73 -13.60
C HIS A 271 5.65 -13.50 -14.76
N LEU A 272 6.47 -13.98 -15.71
CA LEU A 272 5.98 -14.74 -16.86
C LEU A 272 5.33 -16.07 -16.46
N ALA A 273 5.94 -16.81 -15.54
CA ALA A 273 5.40 -18.08 -15.05
C ALA A 273 4.08 -17.86 -14.29
N THR A 274 3.97 -16.80 -13.49
CA THR A 274 2.71 -16.41 -12.85
C THR A 274 1.63 -16.08 -13.89
N ALA A 275 1.95 -15.28 -14.91
CA ALA A 275 1.00 -14.93 -15.98
C ALA A 275 0.54 -16.17 -16.77
N GLN A 276 1.46 -17.08 -17.10
CA GLN A 276 1.14 -18.35 -17.75
C GLN A 276 0.27 -19.26 -16.88
N HIS A 277 0.52 -19.29 -15.56
CA HIS A 277 -0.33 -20.04 -14.63
C HIS A 277 -1.75 -19.48 -14.59
N ILE A 278 -1.92 -18.16 -14.50
CA ILE A 278 -3.23 -17.48 -14.59
C ILE A 278 -3.93 -17.84 -15.90
N ARG A 279 -3.21 -17.76 -17.03
CA ARG A 279 -3.73 -18.11 -18.36
C ARG A 279 -4.21 -19.57 -18.43
N ALA A 280 -3.44 -20.50 -17.85
CA ALA A 280 -3.79 -21.92 -17.82
C ALA A 280 -5.07 -22.19 -17.00
N GLN A 281 -5.38 -21.37 -16.00
CA GLN A 281 -6.64 -21.44 -15.27
C GLN A 281 -7.83 -20.85 -16.06
N GLY A 282 -7.61 -20.25 -17.24
CA GLY A 282 -8.66 -19.68 -18.08
C GLY A 282 -9.46 -18.59 -17.37
N ILE A 283 -8.77 -17.69 -16.65
CA ILE A 283 -9.40 -16.57 -15.95
C ILE A 283 -10.02 -15.60 -16.95
N ASP A 284 -11.29 -15.24 -16.76
CA ASP A 284 -12.02 -14.30 -17.61
C ASP A 284 -11.88 -12.86 -17.11
N VAL A 285 -12.01 -12.66 -15.80
CA VAL A 285 -11.88 -11.35 -15.15
C VAL A 285 -10.80 -11.43 -14.08
N LEU A 286 -9.73 -10.64 -14.21
CA LEU A 286 -8.60 -10.64 -13.30
C LEU A 286 -8.50 -9.32 -12.53
N PHE A 287 -8.61 -9.39 -11.21
CA PHE A 287 -8.46 -8.25 -10.32
C PHE A 287 -7.03 -8.09 -9.83
N ASP A 288 -6.53 -6.85 -9.92
CA ASP A 288 -5.35 -6.40 -9.21
C ASP A 288 -5.72 -5.93 -7.81
N LEU A 289 -5.40 -6.75 -6.80
CA LEU A 289 -5.53 -6.42 -5.38
C LEU A 289 -4.17 -6.07 -4.76
N ARG A 290 -3.33 -5.36 -5.53
CA ARG A 290 -2.06 -4.77 -5.12
C ARG A 290 -1.87 -3.35 -5.63
N GLY A 291 -2.16 -3.14 -6.92
CA GLY A 291 -1.75 -1.97 -7.69
C GLY A 291 -0.28 -1.66 -7.49
N TRP A 292 0.03 -0.41 -7.17
CA TRP A 292 1.41 0.08 -7.00
C TRP A 292 2.02 -0.12 -5.60
N GLY A 293 1.34 -0.81 -4.69
CA GLY A 293 1.85 -1.02 -3.33
C GLY A 293 3.07 -1.96 -3.28
N GLY A 294 3.83 -1.93 -2.17
CA GLY A 294 5.07 -2.72 -2.01
C GLY A 294 4.93 -4.25 -2.17
N GLY A 295 5.65 -4.83 -3.12
CA GLY A 295 5.51 -6.25 -3.52
C GLY A 295 4.40 -6.50 -4.55
N GLY A 296 3.88 -5.44 -5.18
CA GLY A 296 3.06 -5.54 -6.39
C GLY A 296 3.83 -6.21 -7.53
N ARG A 297 3.10 -6.87 -8.44
CA ARG A 297 3.66 -7.55 -9.62
C ARG A 297 3.03 -7.01 -10.91
N PRO A 298 3.16 -5.70 -11.20
CA PRO A 298 2.47 -5.05 -12.33
C PRO A 298 2.81 -5.69 -13.68
N GLU A 299 4.00 -6.29 -13.82
CA GLU A 299 4.43 -7.01 -15.01
C GLU A 299 3.54 -8.23 -15.31
N VAL A 300 2.99 -8.89 -14.28
CA VAL A 300 2.04 -10.00 -14.47
C VAL A 300 0.80 -9.51 -15.21
N PHE A 301 0.30 -8.32 -14.88
CA PHE A 301 -0.85 -7.71 -15.54
C PHE A 301 -0.49 -7.11 -16.90
N ALA A 302 0.71 -6.55 -17.05
CA ALA A 302 1.23 -6.05 -18.32
C ALA A 302 1.35 -7.16 -19.39
N LEU A 303 1.58 -8.41 -18.94
CA LEU A 303 1.57 -9.60 -19.80
C LEU A 303 0.17 -10.01 -20.30
N ARG A 304 -0.91 -9.36 -19.83
CA ARG A 304 -2.30 -9.59 -20.22
C ARG A 304 -2.74 -11.08 -20.15
N PRO A 305 -2.58 -11.77 -19.00
CA PRO A 305 -2.97 -13.17 -18.87
C PRO A 305 -4.49 -13.42 -18.89
N ALA A 306 -5.31 -12.40 -18.66
CA ALA A 306 -6.78 -12.46 -18.73
C ALA A 306 -7.33 -11.43 -19.75
N PRO A 307 -8.51 -11.66 -20.34
CA PRO A 307 -9.10 -10.77 -21.34
C PRO A 307 -9.61 -9.45 -20.72
N VAL A 308 -10.09 -9.48 -19.47
CA VAL A 308 -10.53 -8.31 -18.72
C VAL A 308 -9.72 -8.19 -17.43
N GLN A 309 -9.13 -7.03 -17.18
CA GLN A 309 -8.33 -6.74 -15.98
C GLN A 309 -8.87 -5.51 -15.25
N ILE A 310 -9.04 -5.64 -13.93
CA ILE A 310 -9.70 -4.62 -13.09
C ILE A 310 -8.80 -4.22 -11.90
N ASN A 311 -8.58 -2.92 -11.74
CA ASN A 311 -7.97 -2.33 -10.56
C ASN A 311 -9.04 -2.15 -9.48
N TRP A 312 -8.85 -2.74 -8.29
CA TRP A 312 -9.80 -2.60 -7.20
C TRP A 312 -9.13 -2.66 -5.83
N LEU A 313 -9.69 -1.89 -4.90
CA LEU A 313 -9.50 -1.97 -3.45
C LEU A 313 -8.10 -1.61 -2.90
N ALA A 314 -7.06 -2.32 -3.32
CA ALA A 314 -5.75 -2.27 -2.67
C ALA A 314 -4.97 -0.98 -2.96
N TYR A 315 -5.11 -0.44 -4.16
CA TYR A 315 -4.49 0.81 -4.57
C TYR A 315 -5.57 1.89 -4.75
N PRO A 316 -5.59 2.95 -3.92
CA PRO A 316 -6.66 3.95 -3.91
C PRO A 316 -6.43 5.07 -4.95
N GLY A 317 -6.27 4.68 -6.21
CA GLY A 317 -6.00 5.58 -7.33
C GLY A 317 -6.03 4.88 -8.68
N THR A 318 -5.78 5.64 -9.75
CA THR A 318 -5.61 5.12 -11.12
C THR A 318 -4.33 4.30 -11.23
N SER A 319 -4.39 3.14 -11.88
CA SER A 319 -3.19 2.40 -12.25
C SER A 319 -2.37 3.18 -13.28
N GLY A 320 -2.99 4.08 -14.04
CA GLY A 320 -2.36 4.77 -15.18
C GLY A 320 -1.95 3.82 -16.31
N ALA A 321 -2.28 2.54 -16.21
CA ALA A 321 -1.65 1.50 -17.00
C ALA A 321 -2.46 1.14 -18.25
N PRO A 322 -1.79 0.94 -19.40
CA PRO A 322 -2.46 0.59 -20.65
C PRO A 322 -3.04 -0.84 -20.65
N TRP A 323 -2.63 -1.67 -19.70
CA TRP A 323 -3.10 -3.05 -19.57
C TRP A 323 -4.29 -3.20 -18.61
N MET A 324 -4.73 -2.13 -17.93
CA MET A 324 -5.84 -2.19 -17.00
C MET A 324 -7.10 -1.62 -17.64
N ASP A 325 -8.14 -2.44 -17.78
CA ASP A 325 -9.33 -2.08 -18.55
C ASP A 325 -10.30 -1.26 -17.70
N TYR A 326 -10.49 -1.66 -16.44
CA TYR A 326 -11.47 -1.07 -15.53
C TYR A 326 -10.90 -0.73 -14.16
N VAL A 327 -11.52 0.23 -13.49
CA VAL A 327 -11.35 0.48 -12.06
C VAL A 327 -12.69 0.35 -11.37
N LEU A 328 -12.73 -0.30 -10.20
CA LEU A 328 -13.94 -0.46 -9.41
C LEU A 328 -13.95 0.49 -8.22
N GLY A 329 -14.94 1.40 -8.19
CA GLY A 329 -15.19 2.32 -7.09
C GLY A 329 -16.66 2.36 -6.68
N ASP A 330 -17.06 3.48 -6.09
CA ASP A 330 -18.46 3.82 -5.79
C ASP A 330 -18.73 5.29 -6.17
N ALA A 331 -19.99 5.72 -6.05
CA ALA A 331 -20.41 7.06 -6.47
C ALA A 331 -19.78 8.20 -5.66
N PHE A 332 -19.38 7.95 -4.40
CA PHE A 332 -18.80 8.98 -3.53
C PHE A 332 -17.28 9.05 -3.66
N VAL A 333 -16.60 7.91 -3.59
CA VAL A 333 -15.12 7.83 -3.61
C VAL A 333 -14.57 8.16 -4.99
N LEU A 334 -15.31 7.77 -6.04
CA LEU A 334 -14.96 7.97 -7.45
C LEU A 334 -16.11 8.65 -8.20
N PRO A 335 -16.41 9.92 -7.89
CA PRO A 335 -17.53 10.64 -8.50
C PRO A 335 -17.29 10.89 -10.00
N PRO A 336 -18.31 11.25 -10.79
CA PRO A 336 -18.15 11.57 -12.21
C PRO A 336 -17.08 12.63 -12.50
N SER A 337 -16.91 13.62 -11.61
CA SER A 337 -15.88 14.66 -11.73
C SER A 337 -14.45 14.13 -11.64
N LEU A 338 -14.24 12.97 -11.02
CA LEU A 338 -12.92 12.35 -10.88
C LEU A 338 -12.59 11.37 -12.01
N ALA A 339 -13.61 10.91 -12.75
CA ALA A 339 -13.45 9.94 -13.84
C ALA A 339 -12.45 10.37 -14.95
N PRO A 340 -12.33 11.65 -15.35
CA PRO A 340 -11.33 12.07 -16.34
C PRO A 340 -9.88 11.85 -15.92
N PHE A 341 -9.61 11.65 -14.63
CA PHE A 341 -8.28 11.41 -14.08
C PHE A 341 -7.95 9.92 -13.91
N TYR A 342 -8.78 9.04 -14.48
CA TYR A 342 -8.54 7.60 -14.53
C TYR A 342 -8.23 7.15 -15.95
N ASN A 343 -7.25 6.25 -16.07
CA ASN A 343 -6.93 5.67 -17.37
C ASN A 343 -7.93 4.56 -17.71
N GLU A 344 -8.36 3.84 -16.67
CA GLU A 344 -9.33 2.78 -16.74
C GLU A 344 -10.75 3.31 -16.93
N GLN A 345 -11.62 2.47 -17.52
CA GLN A 345 -13.06 2.73 -17.50
C GLN A 345 -13.61 2.56 -16.09
N VAL A 346 -14.41 3.52 -15.63
CA VAL A 346 -14.92 3.52 -14.25
C VAL A 346 -16.16 2.63 -14.11
N LEU A 347 -16.04 1.57 -13.31
CA LEU A 347 -17.15 0.78 -12.79
C LEU A 347 -17.48 1.24 -11.37
N ARG A 348 -18.77 1.20 -11.02
CA ARG A 348 -19.25 1.58 -9.69
C ARG A 348 -20.16 0.51 -9.11
N LEU A 349 -19.91 0.13 -7.86
CA LEU A 349 -20.91 -0.56 -7.07
C LEU A 349 -22.03 0.42 -6.71
N ASN A 350 -23.24 -0.10 -6.55
CA ASN A 350 -24.37 0.61 -5.95
C ASN A 350 -24.29 0.66 -4.40
N ARG A 351 -23.13 0.31 -3.86
CA ARG A 351 -22.75 0.23 -2.45
C ARG A 351 -21.35 0.83 -2.31
N VAL A 352 -20.87 0.96 -1.09
CA VAL A 352 -19.48 1.35 -0.83
C VAL A 352 -18.51 0.40 -1.55
N PHE A 353 -17.41 0.91 -2.09
CA PHE A 353 -16.46 0.11 -2.85
C PHE A 353 -15.69 -0.93 -2.02
N GLN A 354 -15.68 -0.76 -0.69
CA GLN A 354 -14.81 -1.46 0.25
C GLN A 354 -15.61 -2.50 1.05
N PRO A 355 -15.31 -3.81 0.91
CA PRO A 355 -15.87 -4.86 1.76
C PRO A 355 -15.16 -4.89 3.12
N SER A 356 -15.66 -5.70 4.06
CA SER A 356 -14.98 -5.93 5.33
C SER A 356 -15.32 -7.29 5.95
N ASP A 357 -14.46 -7.80 6.83
CA ASP A 357 -14.76 -9.03 7.58
C ASP A 357 -15.80 -8.78 8.68
N ILE A 358 -17.05 -9.17 8.44
CA ILE A 358 -18.16 -9.00 9.40
C ILE A 358 -18.22 -10.12 10.46
N THR A 359 -17.34 -11.12 10.37
CA THR A 359 -17.26 -12.22 11.35
C THR A 359 -16.43 -11.86 12.59
N ARG A 360 -15.71 -10.73 12.54
CA ARG A 360 -14.81 -10.28 13.60
C ARG A 360 -15.56 -9.96 14.87
N THR A 361 -15.27 -10.71 15.93
CA THR A 361 -15.78 -10.41 17.27
C THR A 361 -14.97 -9.28 17.91
N LEU A 362 -15.66 -8.27 18.43
CA LEU A 362 -15.03 -7.18 19.18
C LEU A 362 -14.77 -7.63 20.62
N GLY A 363 -13.54 -8.04 20.92
CA GLY A 363 -13.13 -8.45 22.26
C GLY A 363 -13.16 -7.30 23.29
N GLU A 364 -12.97 -7.66 24.56
CA GLU A 364 -12.80 -6.70 25.66
C GLU A 364 -11.32 -6.28 25.77
N PRO A 365 -10.98 -4.98 25.69
CA PRO A 365 -9.62 -4.52 25.92
C PRO A 365 -9.29 -4.54 27.42
N PRO A 366 -7.99 -4.52 27.79
CA PRO A 366 -7.55 -4.11 29.12
C PRO A 366 -8.12 -2.73 29.49
N SER A 367 -8.05 -2.35 30.76
CA SER A 367 -8.49 -1.01 31.21
C SER A 367 -7.77 0.13 30.45
N ARG A 368 -8.36 1.33 30.45
CA ARG A 368 -7.73 2.54 29.89
C ARG A 368 -6.31 2.74 30.42
N THR A 369 -6.13 2.63 31.73
CA THR A 369 -4.81 2.76 32.38
C THR A 369 -3.82 1.72 31.88
N ALA A 370 -4.24 0.45 31.71
CA ALA A 370 -3.38 -0.59 31.17
C ALA A 370 -3.02 -0.37 29.68
N CYS A 371 -3.80 0.45 28.97
CA CYS A 371 -3.52 0.90 27.62
C CYS A 371 -2.72 2.22 27.57
N GLY A 372 -2.29 2.77 28.72
CA GLY A 372 -1.60 4.05 28.81
C GLY A 372 -2.50 5.28 28.64
N LEU A 373 -3.83 5.11 28.71
CA LEU A 373 -4.82 6.17 28.59
C LEU A 373 -5.23 6.69 29.97
N PRO A 374 -5.65 7.96 30.09
CA PRO A 374 -6.22 8.47 31.33
C PRO A 374 -7.56 7.76 31.64
N ALA A 375 -7.86 7.59 32.94
CA ALA A 375 -9.12 6.98 33.36
C ALA A 375 -10.35 7.80 32.90
N HIS A 376 -10.21 9.13 32.88
CA HIS A 376 -11.24 10.09 32.46
C HIS A 376 -10.74 10.98 31.32
N GLY A 377 -11.67 11.64 30.63
CA GLY A 377 -11.37 12.51 29.48
C GLY A 377 -11.61 11.81 28.15
N VAL A 378 -11.71 12.62 27.09
CA VAL A 378 -11.98 12.19 25.72
C VAL A 378 -10.71 11.60 25.10
N VAL A 379 -10.81 10.41 24.51
CA VAL A 379 -9.74 9.76 23.74
C VAL A 379 -10.06 9.91 22.25
N PHE A 380 -9.42 10.89 21.63
CA PHE A 380 -9.34 10.93 20.17
C PHE A 380 -8.38 9.84 19.70
N CYS A 381 -8.66 9.18 18.58
CA CYS A 381 -7.73 8.22 17.99
C CYS A 381 -7.45 8.50 16.53
N CYS A 382 -6.26 8.13 16.07
CA CYS A 382 -5.89 8.10 14.66
C CYS A 382 -4.91 6.93 14.46
N PHE A 383 -5.47 5.73 14.29
CA PHE A 383 -4.67 4.52 14.07
C PHE A 383 -4.32 4.37 12.59
N ASN A 384 -3.39 5.20 12.11
CA ASN A 384 -2.95 5.18 10.71
C ASN A 384 -1.45 4.92 10.61
N ASN A 385 -1.02 4.43 9.45
CA ASN A 385 0.40 4.38 9.13
C ASN A 385 1.03 5.78 9.24
N SER A 386 2.26 5.83 9.75
CA SER A 386 2.97 7.08 10.07
C SER A 386 3.11 8.05 8.89
N TYR A 387 3.27 7.53 7.67
CA TYR A 387 3.38 8.37 6.46
C TYR A 387 2.10 9.17 6.14
N LYS A 388 0.95 8.84 6.76
CA LYS A 388 -0.29 9.63 6.67
C LYS A 388 -0.35 10.75 7.71
N LEU A 389 0.48 10.68 8.76
CA LEU A 389 0.60 11.69 9.81
C LEU A 389 1.51 12.83 9.35
N ASN A 390 1.05 13.59 8.35
CA ASN A 390 1.77 14.74 7.82
C ASN A 390 1.58 16.00 8.70
N PRO A 391 2.33 17.09 8.45
CA PRO A 391 2.23 18.32 9.24
C PRO A 391 0.81 18.88 9.34
N ARG A 392 0.04 18.89 8.25
CA ARG A 392 -1.34 19.41 8.19
C ARG A 392 -2.28 18.60 9.09
N SER A 393 -2.28 17.27 8.95
CA SER A 393 -3.13 16.37 9.73
C SER A 393 -2.80 16.43 11.23
N MET A 394 -1.50 16.45 11.58
CA MET A 394 -1.10 16.60 12.98
C MET A 394 -1.45 17.98 13.53
N ALA A 395 -1.31 19.06 12.75
CA ALA A 395 -1.65 20.40 13.21
C ALA A 395 -3.13 20.54 13.60
N ARG A 396 -4.05 20.01 12.79
CA ARG A 396 -5.49 20.05 13.11
C ARG A 396 -5.86 19.18 14.31
N MET A 397 -5.27 17.99 14.45
CA MET A 397 -5.49 17.14 15.65
C MET A 397 -4.98 17.81 16.93
N LEU A 398 -3.81 18.44 16.87
CA LEU A 398 -3.25 19.19 18.00
C LEU A 398 -4.06 20.45 18.34
N ALA A 399 -4.71 21.08 17.35
CA ALA A 399 -5.65 22.18 17.60
C ALA A 399 -6.87 21.72 18.41
N VAL A 400 -7.41 20.53 18.11
CA VAL A 400 -8.47 19.91 18.91
C VAL A 400 -8.00 19.69 20.36
N LEU A 401 -6.80 19.13 20.54
CA LEU A 401 -6.26 18.90 21.89
C LEU A 401 -6.10 20.21 22.68
N ARG A 402 -5.65 21.31 22.07
CA ARG A 402 -5.58 22.62 22.76
C ARG A 402 -6.94 23.11 23.22
N ALA A 403 -7.97 22.91 22.40
CA ALA A 403 -9.33 23.37 22.69
C ALA A 403 -10.09 22.48 23.70
N VAL A 404 -9.65 21.23 23.91
CA VAL A 404 -10.32 20.27 24.81
C VAL A 404 -9.37 19.82 25.92
N PRO A 405 -9.36 20.49 27.08
CA PRO A 405 -8.54 20.10 28.24
C PRO A 405 -8.84 18.67 28.69
N GLY A 406 -7.81 17.96 29.16
CA GLY A 406 -7.93 16.57 29.65
C GLY A 406 -8.15 15.51 28.57
N SER A 407 -8.32 15.88 27.29
CA SER A 407 -8.36 14.92 26.19
C SER A 407 -6.96 14.43 25.78
N VAL A 408 -6.89 13.28 25.14
CA VAL A 408 -5.64 12.70 24.59
C VAL A 408 -5.83 12.30 23.14
N LEU A 409 -4.73 12.22 22.39
CA LEU A 409 -4.69 11.65 21.05
C LEU A 409 -3.94 10.32 21.09
N TRP A 410 -4.62 9.26 20.67
CA TRP A 410 -4.10 7.91 20.63
C TRP A 410 -3.70 7.51 19.21
N LEU A 411 -2.42 7.23 19.02
CA LEU A 411 -1.80 6.91 17.74
C LEU A 411 -1.25 5.48 17.75
N LEU A 412 -0.96 4.93 16.57
CA LEU A 412 -0.07 3.77 16.46
C LEU A 412 1.37 4.22 16.69
N SER A 413 2.15 3.41 17.40
CA SER A 413 3.59 3.60 17.51
C SER A 413 4.23 3.42 16.13
N GLY A 414 5.00 4.42 15.71
CA GLY A 414 5.67 4.47 14.42
C GLY A 414 7.08 3.86 14.46
N PRO A 415 7.71 3.69 13.28
CA PRO A 415 9.08 3.19 13.20
C PRO A 415 10.10 4.21 13.73
N GLY A 416 11.24 3.70 14.21
CA GLY A 416 12.36 4.53 14.66
C GLY A 416 11.95 5.54 15.74
N GLN A 417 12.30 6.81 15.54
CA GLN A 417 12.00 7.91 16.46
C GLN A 417 10.72 8.69 16.08
N ALA A 418 9.81 8.09 15.29
CA ALA A 418 8.57 8.77 14.87
C ALA A 418 7.75 9.30 16.06
N ASP A 419 7.56 8.47 17.09
CA ASP A 419 6.80 8.85 18.30
C ASP A 419 7.43 10.06 19.01
N ALA A 420 8.77 10.09 19.10
CA ALA A 420 9.51 11.20 19.70
C ALA A 420 9.38 12.48 18.87
N ARG A 421 9.44 12.39 17.54
CA ARG A 421 9.24 13.54 16.64
C ARG A 421 7.82 14.10 16.73
N LEU A 422 6.81 13.24 16.82
CA LEU A 422 5.42 13.66 17.00
C LEU A 422 5.19 14.34 18.36
N ARG A 423 5.82 13.83 19.44
CA ARG A 423 5.82 14.51 20.75
C ARG A 423 6.47 15.88 20.69
N ALA A 424 7.63 16.01 20.04
CA ALA A 424 8.30 17.30 19.87
C ALA A 424 7.43 18.27 19.05
N ALA A 425 6.77 17.79 17.99
CA ALA A 425 5.84 18.58 17.18
C ALA A 425 4.60 19.05 17.95
N ALA A 426 4.13 18.25 18.92
CA ALA A 426 3.06 18.62 19.85
C ALA A 426 3.50 19.73 20.82
N GLN A 427 4.67 19.57 21.45
CA GLN A 427 5.25 20.55 22.37
C GLN A 427 5.48 21.90 21.68
N ALA A 428 6.05 21.88 20.47
CA ALA A 428 6.24 23.08 19.65
C ALA A 428 4.91 23.80 19.30
N ARG A 429 3.76 23.14 19.46
CA ARG A 429 2.42 23.70 19.24
C ARG A 429 1.63 23.87 20.54
N GLY A 430 2.30 23.92 21.70
CA GLY A 430 1.68 24.19 22.99
C GLY A 430 0.78 23.06 23.51
N VAL A 431 1.02 21.82 23.08
CA VAL A 431 0.34 20.63 23.62
C VAL A 431 1.35 19.80 24.40
N ASP A 432 1.01 19.45 25.64
CA ASP A 432 1.82 18.53 26.44
C ASP A 432 2.03 17.19 25.70
N ALA A 433 3.29 16.80 25.53
CA ALA A 433 3.69 15.55 24.88
C ALA A 433 3.08 14.30 25.53
N GLN A 434 2.77 14.34 26.83
CA GLN A 434 2.13 13.21 27.52
C GLN A 434 0.68 12.97 27.07
N ARG A 435 0.07 13.93 26.37
CA ARG A 435 -1.27 13.78 25.77
C ARG A 435 -1.25 13.01 24.45
N LEU A 436 -0.08 12.65 23.94
CA LEU A 436 0.06 11.69 22.85
C LEU A 436 0.37 10.30 23.42
N VAL A 437 -0.57 9.38 23.24
CA VAL A 437 -0.44 7.97 23.64
C VAL A 437 -0.16 7.15 22.39
N PHE A 438 0.77 6.19 22.48
CA PHE A 438 1.19 5.37 21.35
C PHE A 438 0.91 3.90 21.64
N MET A 439 0.09 3.28 20.80
CA MET A 439 -0.24 1.86 20.86
C MET A 439 0.85 1.04 20.15
N PRO A 440 1.46 0.02 20.79
CA PRO A 440 2.40 -0.85 20.12
C PRO A 440 1.71 -1.70 19.04
N LYS A 441 2.50 -2.35 18.18
CA LYS A 441 1.96 -3.35 17.25
C LYS A 441 1.34 -4.50 18.04
N LEU A 442 0.10 -4.84 17.72
CA LEU A 442 -0.68 -5.90 18.38
C LEU A 442 -1.26 -6.85 17.32
N PRO A 443 -1.53 -8.13 17.68
CA PRO A 443 -2.39 -8.99 16.88
C PRO A 443 -3.74 -8.33 16.59
N HIS A 444 -4.29 -8.52 15.38
CA HIS A 444 -5.46 -7.78 14.92
C HIS A 444 -6.67 -7.82 15.89
N PRO A 445 -7.05 -8.96 16.52
CA PRO A 445 -8.16 -8.97 17.48
C PRO A 445 -7.91 -8.09 18.71
N GLN A 446 -6.67 -8.04 19.21
CA GLN A 446 -6.31 -7.22 20.36
C GLN A 446 -6.29 -5.74 19.98
N TYR A 447 -5.77 -5.42 18.79
CA TYR A 447 -5.82 -4.09 18.19
C TYR A 447 -7.27 -3.60 18.03
N LEU A 448 -8.15 -4.41 17.43
CA LEU A 448 -9.54 -4.04 17.17
C LEU A 448 -10.30 -3.76 18.47
N ALA A 449 -10.07 -4.55 19.53
CA ALA A 449 -10.66 -4.32 20.85
C ALA A 449 -10.35 -2.94 21.44
N ARG A 450 -9.21 -2.32 21.07
CA ARG A 450 -8.78 -1.02 21.59
C ARG A 450 -9.70 0.13 21.17
N TYR A 451 -10.39 0.01 20.04
CA TYR A 451 -11.38 1.00 19.61
C TYR A 451 -12.54 1.18 20.60
N ARG A 452 -12.81 0.21 21.49
CA ARG A 452 -13.80 0.41 22.57
C ARG A 452 -13.49 1.60 23.47
N HIS A 453 -12.20 1.93 23.67
CA HIS A 453 -11.76 3.09 24.45
C HIS A 453 -11.64 4.38 23.65
N ALA A 454 -11.79 4.31 22.32
CA ALA A 454 -11.75 5.48 21.46
C ALA A 454 -13.12 6.15 21.41
N ASP A 455 -13.13 7.46 21.58
CA ASP A 455 -14.35 8.27 21.60
C ASP A 455 -14.68 8.85 20.22
N LEU A 456 -13.66 9.33 19.50
CA LEU A 456 -13.79 9.85 18.15
C LEU A 456 -12.51 9.57 17.35
N PHE A 457 -12.66 8.99 16.15
CA PHE A 457 -11.56 8.81 15.22
C PHE A 457 -11.36 10.08 14.38
N LEU A 458 -10.14 10.61 14.38
CA LEU A 458 -9.73 11.78 13.63
C LEU A 458 -8.97 11.32 12.38
N ASP A 459 -9.57 11.51 11.21
CA ASP A 459 -8.98 11.06 9.94
C ASP A 459 -7.83 11.97 9.46
N THR A 460 -7.04 11.49 8.50
CA THR A 460 -5.90 12.17 7.87
C THR A 460 -6.21 12.64 6.45
N HIS A 461 -5.47 13.63 5.97
CA HIS A 461 -5.56 14.18 4.61
C HIS A 461 -4.14 14.48 4.08
N PRO A 462 -3.83 14.28 2.79
CA PRO A 462 -4.72 13.87 1.68
C PRO A 462 -4.91 12.35 1.55
N TYR A 463 -4.23 11.55 2.38
CA TYR A 463 -4.41 10.10 2.39
C TYR A 463 -5.23 9.70 3.63
N ASN A 464 -6.51 9.36 3.45
CA ASN A 464 -7.39 8.95 4.56
C ASN A 464 -6.93 7.64 5.21
N ALA A 465 -7.47 7.37 6.39
CA ALA A 465 -7.75 6.03 6.88
C ALA A 465 -8.54 5.23 5.83
N HIS A 466 -8.19 3.95 5.68
CA HIS A 466 -8.87 3.03 4.77
C HIS A 466 -9.45 1.90 5.62
N THR A 467 -8.75 0.76 5.70
CA THR A 467 -9.10 -0.34 6.61
C THR A 467 -9.32 0.13 8.04
N THR A 468 -8.50 1.07 8.52
CA THR A 468 -8.56 1.60 9.89
C THR A 468 -9.81 2.45 10.15
N ALA A 469 -10.42 3.06 9.13
CA ALA A 469 -11.73 3.71 9.24
C ALA A 469 -12.85 2.66 9.28
N SER A 470 -12.76 1.62 8.44
CA SER A 470 -13.68 0.47 8.50
C SER A 470 -13.64 -0.22 9.87
N ASP A 471 -12.44 -0.41 10.43
CA ASP A 471 -12.24 -0.97 11.78
C ASP A 471 -12.88 -0.10 12.87
N ALA A 472 -12.69 1.22 12.79
CA ALA A 472 -13.28 2.17 13.73
C ALA A 472 -14.81 2.09 13.70
N LEU A 473 -15.41 2.18 12.51
CA LEU A 473 -16.85 2.11 12.32
C LEU A 473 -17.41 0.74 12.73
N TRP A 474 -16.71 -0.35 12.43
CA TRP A 474 -17.08 -1.70 12.87
C TRP A 474 -17.12 -1.81 14.40
N ALA A 475 -16.17 -1.18 15.08
CA ALA A 475 -16.11 -1.12 16.54
C ALA A 475 -17.06 -0.07 17.16
N GLY A 476 -17.84 0.65 16.36
CA GLY A 476 -18.78 1.68 16.83
C GLY A 476 -18.13 3.02 17.19
N CYS A 477 -16.92 3.29 16.73
CA CYS A 477 -16.22 4.56 16.87
C CYS A 477 -16.52 5.47 15.66
N PRO A 478 -17.10 6.67 15.85
CA PRO A 478 -17.37 7.59 14.74
C PRO A 478 -16.08 8.10 14.10
N VAL A 479 -16.10 8.33 12.79
CA VAL A 479 -14.94 8.80 12.01
C VAL A 479 -15.21 10.20 11.47
N LEU A 480 -14.45 11.19 11.92
CA LEU A 480 -14.49 12.55 11.39
C LEU A 480 -13.47 12.71 10.26
N THR A 481 -13.89 13.21 9.09
CA THR A 481 -13.01 13.39 7.92
C THR A 481 -13.34 14.63 7.11
N THR A 482 -12.39 15.04 6.27
CA THR A 482 -12.49 16.10 5.28
C THR A 482 -12.30 15.50 3.88
N PRO A 483 -13.38 15.08 3.19
CA PRO A 483 -13.26 14.49 1.87
C PRO A 483 -12.57 15.43 0.88
N GLY A 484 -11.47 14.98 0.27
CA GLY A 484 -10.68 15.76 -0.67
C GLY A 484 -11.05 15.54 -2.14
N GLU A 485 -10.09 15.85 -3.01
CA GLU A 485 -10.23 15.84 -4.47
C GLU A 485 -9.64 14.60 -5.16
N THR A 486 -9.04 13.68 -4.40
CA THR A 486 -8.50 12.41 -4.90
C THR A 486 -9.23 11.23 -4.26
N PHE A 487 -9.17 10.05 -4.88
CA PHE A 487 -9.81 8.85 -4.34
C PHE A 487 -9.30 8.53 -2.92
N ALA A 488 -7.98 8.54 -2.73
CA ALA A 488 -7.34 8.31 -1.43
C ALA A 488 -7.77 9.31 -0.34
N ALA A 489 -8.22 10.50 -0.72
CA ALA A 489 -8.72 11.54 0.18
C ALA A 489 -10.23 11.45 0.46
N ARG A 490 -10.93 10.44 -0.10
CA ARG A 490 -12.40 10.30 -0.03
C ARG A 490 -12.88 8.97 0.54
N VAL A 491 -11.97 8.05 0.88
CA VAL A 491 -12.33 6.70 1.34
C VAL A 491 -13.13 6.73 2.65
N ALA A 492 -12.67 7.48 3.66
CA ALA A 492 -13.41 7.60 4.91
C ALA A 492 -14.75 8.31 4.69
N GLY A 493 -14.78 9.29 3.77
CA GLY A 493 -16.00 9.99 3.40
C GLY A 493 -17.05 9.08 2.76
N SER A 494 -16.62 8.15 1.90
CA SER A 494 -17.50 7.17 1.29
C SER A 494 -18.10 6.23 2.33
N LEU A 495 -17.29 5.75 3.29
CA LEU A 495 -17.79 4.92 4.39
C LEU A 495 -18.86 5.66 5.21
N ASN A 496 -18.60 6.91 5.58
CA ASN A 496 -19.55 7.75 6.32
C ASN A 496 -20.85 7.98 5.54
N GLN A 497 -20.75 8.34 4.26
CA GLN A 497 -21.93 8.63 3.43
C GLN A 497 -22.81 7.38 3.27
N HIS A 498 -22.23 6.21 3.00
CA HIS A 498 -22.99 4.97 2.89
C HIS A 498 -23.53 4.48 4.24
N LEU A 499 -22.92 4.87 5.36
CA LEU A 499 -23.51 4.70 6.70
C LEU A 499 -24.63 5.70 7.00
N GLY A 500 -24.78 6.79 6.23
CA GLY A 500 -25.70 7.90 6.54
C GLY A 500 -25.18 8.81 7.66
N LEU A 501 -23.87 9.05 7.70
CA LEU A 501 -23.17 9.93 8.64
C LEU A 501 -22.57 11.15 7.94
N ASP A 502 -23.32 11.78 7.04
CA ASP A 502 -22.85 12.91 6.23
C ASP A 502 -22.34 14.09 7.06
N GLU A 503 -22.83 14.30 8.29
CA GLU A 503 -22.33 15.38 9.15
C GLU A 503 -20.91 15.13 9.69
N MET A 504 -20.38 13.93 9.50
CA MET A 504 -19.00 13.57 9.82
C MET A 504 -18.05 13.79 8.63
N ASN A 505 -18.59 14.21 7.48
CA ASN A 505 -17.87 14.65 6.31
C ASN A 505 -17.90 16.19 6.25
N VAL A 506 -16.88 16.83 6.83
CA VAL A 506 -16.85 18.30 6.95
C VAL A 506 -15.99 18.93 5.85
N ALA A 507 -16.23 20.22 5.58
CA ALA A 507 -15.69 20.90 4.40
C ALA A 507 -14.17 21.09 4.42
N ASP A 508 -13.61 21.49 5.56
CA ASP A 508 -12.22 21.92 5.68
C ASP A 508 -11.62 21.68 7.08
N ASP A 509 -10.37 22.07 7.27
CA ASP A 509 -9.66 21.88 8.54
C ASP A 509 -10.26 22.70 9.71
N ALA A 510 -10.88 23.85 9.44
CA ALA A 510 -11.52 24.65 10.48
C ALA A 510 -12.81 23.99 10.96
N ALA A 511 -13.64 23.50 10.02
CA ALA A 511 -14.84 22.73 10.31
C ALA A 511 -14.50 21.40 11.00
N PHE A 512 -13.39 20.76 10.62
CA PHE A 512 -12.87 19.56 11.30
C PHE A 512 -12.55 19.83 12.77
N VAL A 513 -11.78 20.88 13.06
CA VAL A 513 -11.46 21.24 14.45
C VAL A 513 -12.73 21.60 15.22
N ALA A 514 -13.59 22.43 14.64
CA ALA A 514 -14.84 22.87 15.29
C ALA A 514 -15.76 21.67 15.62
N LYS A 515 -15.95 20.74 14.68
CA LYS A 515 -16.78 19.54 14.88
C LYS A 515 -16.21 18.62 15.95
N ALA A 516 -14.90 18.37 15.94
CA ALA A 516 -14.27 17.53 16.95
C ALA A 516 -14.36 18.15 18.35
N VAL A 517 -14.14 19.46 18.48
CA VAL A 517 -14.26 20.19 19.75
C VAL A 517 -15.71 20.19 20.25
N ALA A 518 -16.68 20.46 19.36
CA ALA A 518 -18.09 20.44 19.72
C ALA A 518 -18.54 19.06 20.25
N LEU A 519 -18.15 17.98 19.57
CA LEU A 519 -18.46 16.61 20.02
C LEU A 519 -17.78 16.27 21.35
N ALA A 520 -16.56 16.72 21.56
CA ALA A 520 -15.84 16.44 22.81
C ALA A 520 -16.32 17.29 24.00
N GLY A 521 -16.89 18.46 23.74
CA GLY A 521 -17.51 19.33 24.74
C GLY A 521 -18.91 18.89 25.16
N ASP A 522 -19.54 17.98 24.41
CA ASP A 522 -20.90 17.46 24.68
C ASP A 522 -20.90 15.92 24.71
N PRO A 523 -20.67 15.31 25.89
CA PRO A 523 -20.69 13.85 26.05
C PRO A 523 -22.02 13.20 25.67
N ALA A 524 -23.15 13.92 25.79
CA ALA A 524 -24.46 13.39 25.43
C ALA A 524 -24.60 13.33 23.90
N ALA A 525 -24.18 14.37 23.19
CA ALA A 525 -24.12 14.36 21.73
C ALA A 525 -23.18 13.27 21.19
N LEU A 526 -22.01 13.09 21.81
CA LEU A 526 -21.07 12.04 21.41
C LEU A 526 -21.63 10.63 21.68
N SER A 527 -22.26 10.41 22.84
CA SER A 527 -22.94 9.14 23.14
C SER A 527 -24.07 8.86 22.14
N THR A 528 -24.84 9.88 21.76
CA THR A 528 -25.91 9.77 20.77
C THR A 528 -25.36 9.41 19.39
N LEU A 529 -24.26 10.06 18.98
CA LEU A 529 -23.57 9.74 17.73
C LEU A 529 -23.07 8.29 17.74
N ARG A 530 -22.44 7.82 18.83
CA ARG A 530 -21.99 6.42 18.95
C ARG A 530 -23.14 5.42 18.89
N ALA A 531 -24.26 5.69 19.54
CA ALA A 531 -25.47 4.86 19.45
C ALA A 531 -25.97 4.78 18.00
N ARG A 532 -25.97 5.90 17.29
CA ARG A 532 -26.34 5.94 15.87
C ARG A 532 -25.35 5.19 14.98
N VAL A 533 -24.04 5.27 15.22
CA VAL A 533 -23.06 4.42 14.50
C VAL A 533 -23.37 2.94 14.71
N ALA A 534 -23.65 2.53 15.95
CA ALA A 534 -23.97 1.13 16.26
C ALA A 534 -25.26 0.64 15.58
N GLU A 535 -26.29 1.49 15.48
CA GLU A 535 -27.52 1.25 14.74
C GLU A 535 -27.26 1.15 13.23
N ARG A 536 -26.65 2.18 12.64
CA ARG A 536 -26.37 2.25 11.19
C ARG A 536 -25.41 1.18 10.72
N ARG A 537 -24.49 0.72 11.57
CA ARG A 537 -23.64 -0.45 11.30
C ARG A 537 -24.46 -1.72 11.02
N ARG A 538 -25.63 -1.89 11.65
CA ARG A 538 -26.51 -3.05 11.45
C ARG A 538 -27.48 -2.87 10.29
N GLU A 539 -27.97 -1.65 10.08
CA GLU A 539 -29.07 -1.38 9.15
C GLU A 539 -28.62 -0.90 7.77
N SER A 540 -27.44 -0.30 7.66
CA SER A 540 -26.90 0.15 6.37
C SER A 540 -26.26 -1.00 5.60
N GLY A 541 -26.07 -0.80 4.29
CA GLY A 541 -25.46 -1.80 3.40
C GLY A 541 -23.93 -1.91 3.49
N VAL A 542 -23.24 -1.15 4.36
CA VAL A 542 -21.76 -1.12 4.42
C VAL A 542 -21.19 -2.41 5.01
N PHE A 543 -21.85 -2.99 6.01
CA PHE A 543 -21.43 -4.24 6.67
C PHE A 543 -22.37 -5.41 6.34
N ASP A 544 -23.02 -5.35 5.18
CA ASP A 544 -23.85 -6.40 4.61
C ASP A 544 -23.08 -7.09 3.48
N MET A 545 -22.35 -8.17 3.81
CA MET A 545 -21.51 -8.88 2.83
C MET A 545 -22.31 -9.78 1.88
N ASP A 546 -23.53 -10.17 2.25
CA ASP A 546 -24.43 -10.91 1.35
C ASP A 546 -24.92 -9.98 0.23
N GLY A 547 -25.43 -8.81 0.59
CA GLY A 547 -25.83 -7.81 -0.39
C GLY A 547 -24.66 -7.24 -1.19
N PHE A 548 -23.45 -7.19 -0.61
CA PHE A 548 -22.23 -6.88 -1.35
C PHE A 548 -21.91 -7.97 -2.38
N ALA A 549 -21.96 -9.25 -1.99
CA ALA A 549 -21.70 -10.39 -2.88
C ALA A 549 -22.67 -10.40 -4.07
N ASP A 550 -23.96 -10.16 -3.83
CA ASP A 550 -24.97 -10.09 -4.89
C ASP A 550 -24.68 -8.93 -5.86
N GLY A 551 -24.43 -7.72 -5.34
CA GLY A 551 -24.12 -6.56 -6.17
C GLY A 551 -22.80 -6.69 -6.95
N PHE A 552 -21.78 -7.32 -6.35
CA PHE A 552 -20.52 -7.62 -7.01
C PHE A 552 -20.72 -8.62 -8.14
N ALA A 553 -21.49 -9.69 -7.89
CA ALA A 553 -21.74 -10.72 -8.88
C ALA A 553 -22.56 -10.21 -10.06
N ASP A 554 -23.59 -9.40 -9.81
CA ASP A 554 -24.38 -8.75 -10.86
C ASP A 554 -23.50 -7.89 -11.76
N LEU A 555 -22.60 -7.10 -11.17
CA LEU A 555 -21.65 -6.28 -11.92
C LEU A 555 -20.71 -7.14 -12.77
N MET A 556 -20.14 -8.22 -12.20
CA MET A 556 -19.23 -9.10 -12.94
C MET A 556 -19.92 -9.83 -14.08
N GLN A 557 -21.15 -10.29 -13.87
CA GLN A 557 -21.95 -10.94 -14.89
C GLN A 557 -22.36 -9.95 -16.00
N ALA A 558 -22.77 -8.74 -15.65
CA ALA A 558 -23.09 -7.70 -16.62
C ALA A 558 -21.87 -7.31 -17.46
N LEU A 559 -20.71 -7.13 -16.81
CA LEU A 559 -19.45 -6.87 -17.48
C LEU A 559 -19.07 -8.02 -18.42
N ALA A 560 -19.11 -9.27 -17.96
CA ALA A 560 -18.79 -10.42 -18.79
C ALA A 560 -19.71 -10.54 -20.02
N ARG A 561 -21.01 -10.21 -19.89
CA ARG A 561 -21.96 -10.18 -21.03
C ARG A 561 -21.57 -9.14 -22.08
N GLN A 562 -21.06 -7.97 -21.67
CA GLN A 562 -20.53 -6.98 -22.61
C GLN A 562 -19.33 -7.49 -23.40
N HIS A 563 -18.62 -8.48 -22.85
CA HIS A 563 -17.45 -9.14 -23.44
C HIS A 563 -17.75 -10.53 -24.02
N GLY A 564 -19.03 -10.86 -24.29
CA GLY A 564 -19.42 -12.07 -25.04
C GLY A 564 -19.86 -13.27 -24.21
N TRP A 565 -19.93 -13.16 -22.88
CA TRP A 565 -20.49 -14.22 -22.03
C TRP A 565 -22.02 -14.31 -22.17
N SER A 566 -22.54 -15.50 -22.42
CA SER A 566 -23.98 -15.76 -22.63
C SER A 566 -24.67 -16.44 -21.45
N GLY A 567 -23.94 -16.69 -20.35
CA GLY A 567 -24.46 -17.35 -19.16
C GLY A 567 -23.93 -18.78 -18.98
N ASN A 568 -24.31 -19.38 -17.85
CA ASN A 568 -23.96 -20.76 -17.51
C ASN A 568 -24.81 -21.75 -18.31
#